data_AF-A0A3P8P5Y7-F1
#
_entry.id   AF-A0A3P8P5Y7-F1
#
_cell.length_a   1.000
_cell.length_b   1.000
_cell.length_c   1.000
_cell.angle_alpha   90.00
_cell.angle_beta   90.00
_cell.angle_gamma   90.00
#
_symmetry.space_group_name_H-M   'P 1'
#
loop_
_entity.id
_entity.type
_entity.pdbx_description
1 polymer ?
#
loop_
_entity_poly.entity_id
_entity_poly.type
_entity_poly.pdbx_seq_one_letter_code
_entity_poly.pdbx_strand_id
1 'polypeptide(L)'
;VILFFQDVLWMIVLTVGLFILYKKPGGFDYVYIDSTDQNLKKNNKPVNNQAGVLANTLKPYFEKSPDSAFIAYNDQMPSCNALQQYGHSKGVVMMDKDNVVWLLHSTPKFPEGDESNNFYPESGKRYAQIFMCVTLPSDKSAQIGKHLKDINAHIFKKHNPEKLLKKDSSNIKRTLPYHEDLLSSGGLKFTRFVKQISKKRDPEGEISASFI
;
A
#
# COMPACT_ATOMS: atom_id res chain seq x y z
N VAL A 1 31.79 -14.38 -4.70
CA VAL A 1 30.45 -14.52 -5.32
C VAL A 1 29.43 -13.98 -4.34
N ILE A 2 29.04 -12.71 -4.47
CA ILE A 2 27.98 -12.09 -3.67
C ILE A 2 26.77 -12.08 -4.60
N LEU A 3 25.89 -13.06 -4.41
CA LEU A 3 24.72 -13.26 -5.27
C LEU A 3 23.51 -13.55 -4.36
N PHE A 4 22.41 -12.83 -4.64
CA PHE A 4 21.02 -13.18 -4.31
C PHE A 4 20.55 -13.18 -2.83
N PHE A 5 20.66 -12.05 -2.11
CA PHE A 5 19.76 -11.83 -0.94
C PHE A 5 18.68 -10.77 -1.19
N GLN A 6 18.90 -9.83 -2.12
CA GLN A 6 17.90 -8.80 -2.43
C GLN A 6 16.82 -9.32 -3.40
N ASP A 7 17.16 -10.21 -4.33
CA ASP A 7 16.20 -10.78 -5.29
C ASP A 7 15.28 -11.80 -4.63
N VAL A 8 15.74 -12.47 -3.58
CA VAL A 8 14.92 -13.44 -2.82
C VAL A 8 13.76 -12.74 -2.12
N LEU A 9 13.96 -11.55 -1.54
CA LEU A 9 12.85 -10.82 -0.91
C LEU A 9 11.85 -10.26 -1.92
N TRP A 10 12.32 -9.84 -3.09
CA TRP A 10 11.46 -9.44 -4.22
C TRP A 10 10.64 -10.62 -4.72
N MET A 11 11.30 -11.74 -4.96
CA MET A 11 10.66 -12.99 -5.33
C MET A 11 9.70 -13.48 -4.24
N ILE A 12 9.98 -13.26 -2.95
CA ILE A 12 9.05 -13.51 -1.85
C ILE A 12 7.81 -12.61 -1.95
N VAL A 13 7.95 -11.29 -2.15
CA VAL A 13 6.78 -10.40 -2.31
C VAL A 13 5.96 -10.75 -3.57
N LEU A 14 6.61 -11.25 -4.63
CA LEU A 14 5.93 -11.68 -5.85
C LEU A 14 5.31 -13.09 -5.73
N THR A 15 5.89 -14.00 -4.95
CA THR A 15 5.33 -15.34 -4.67
C THR A 15 4.27 -15.32 -3.58
N VAL A 16 4.35 -14.37 -2.65
CA VAL A 16 3.37 -14.12 -1.59
C VAL A 16 2.26 -13.24 -2.16
N GLY A 17 1.07 -13.81 -2.36
CA GLY A 17 -0.09 -13.05 -2.84
C GLY A 17 -0.59 -12.00 -1.84
N LEU A 18 -0.34 -12.20 -0.54
CA LEU A 18 -0.73 -11.29 0.54
C LEU A 18 0.25 -11.39 1.72
N PHE A 19 0.69 -10.25 2.27
CA PHE A 19 1.22 -10.20 3.63
C PHE A 19 0.57 -9.09 4.46
N ILE A 20 0.51 -9.30 5.78
CA ILE A 20 0.10 -8.31 6.77
C ILE A 20 1.24 -8.12 7.76
N LEU A 21 1.64 -6.87 7.97
CA LEU A 21 2.67 -6.47 8.91
C LEU A 21 2.05 -5.55 9.98
N TYR A 22 2.28 -5.91 11.24
CA TYR A 22 1.88 -5.12 12.40
C TYR A 22 3.13 -4.61 13.13
N LYS A 23 3.34 -3.29 13.10
CA LYS A 23 4.39 -2.62 13.87
C LYS A 23 3.87 -2.28 15.26
N LYS A 24 4.61 -2.69 16.30
CA LYS A 24 4.27 -2.46 17.71
C LYS A 24 4.39 -0.97 18.11
N PRO A 25 3.58 -0.47 19.06
CA PRO A 25 3.74 0.89 19.58
C PRO A 25 5.08 1.06 20.31
N GLY A 26 5.57 2.30 20.40
CA GLY A 26 6.79 2.64 21.14
C GLY A 26 8.12 2.21 20.52
N GLY A 27 8.11 1.56 19.35
CA GLY A 27 9.34 1.09 18.67
C GLY A 27 9.15 0.86 17.18
N PHE A 28 10.13 0.24 16.53
CA PHE A 28 10.08 -0.11 15.11
C PHE A 28 9.97 -1.61 14.85
N ASP A 29 9.97 -2.41 15.91
CA ASP A 29 9.73 -3.84 15.81
C ASP A 29 8.35 -4.13 15.23
N TYR A 30 8.27 -5.18 14.41
CA TYR A 30 7.02 -5.65 13.85
C TYR A 30 6.93 -7.18 13.90
N VAL A 31 5.71 -7.64 13.70
CA VAL A 31 5.38 -9.03 13.41
C VAL A 31 4.66 -9.06 12.07
N TYR A 32 4.75 -10.17 11.34
CA TYR A 32 4.05 -10.30 10.07
C TYR A 32 3.54 -11.72 9.85
N ILE A 33 2.53 -11.82 8.99
CA ILE A 33 1.98 -13.06 8.45
C ILE A 33 1.94 -12.94 6.93
N ASP A 34 2.05 -14.05 6.24
CA ASP A 34 1.94 -14.11 4.78
C ASP A 34 1.05 -15.27 4.33
N SER A 35 0.70 -15.29 3.05
CA SER A 35 -0.16 -16.32 2.48
C SER A 35 0.50 -17.70 2.42
N THR A 36 1.81 -17.83 2.63
CA THR A 36 2.52 -19.12 2.55
C THR A 36 2.63 -19.78 3.92
N ASP A 37 2.69 -19.01 5.00
CA ASP A 37 2.64 -19.50 6.37
C ASP A 37 1.95 -18.48 7.29
N GLN A 38 0.80 -18.90 7.81
CA GLN A 38 -0.10 -18.10 8.63
C GLN A 38 0.36 -17.96 10.09
N ASN A 39 1.50 -18.55 10.45
CA ASN A 39 2.10 -18.32 11.76
C ASN A 39 2.65 -16.90 11.86
N LEU A 40 2.46 -16.29 13.02
CA LEU A 40 2.96 -14.94 13.29
C LEU A 40 4.49 -14.95 13.40
N LYS A 41 5.17 -14.36 12.41
CA LYS A 41 6.62 -14.31 12.32
C LYS A 41 7.14 -13.02 12.93
N LYS A 42 8.20 -13.13 13.73
CA LYS A 42 9.03 -12.00 14.14
C LYS A 42 10.19 -11.87 13.18
N ASN A 43 10.50 -10.65 12.74
CA ASN A 43 11.72 -10.39 11.99
C ASN A 43 12.77 -9.75 12.91
N ASN A 44 14.03 -10.03 12.66
CA ASN A 44 15.17 -9.47 13.39
C ASN A 44 15.51 -8.04 12.93
N LYS A 45 14.84 -7.53 11.89
CA LYS A 45 15.01 -6.17 11.35
C LYS A 45 13.80 -5.31 11.70
N PRO A 46 14.01 -4.06 12.14
CA PRO A 46 12.90 -3.13 12.37
C PRO A 46 12.21 -2.72 11.06
N VAL A 47 10.99 -2.20 11.15
CA VAL A 47 10.14 -1.86 10.00
C VAL A 47 10.76 -0.79 9.08
N ASN A 48 11.62 0.05 9.63
CA ASN A 48 12.34 1.12 8.93
C ASN A 48 13.72 0.67 8.39
N ASN A 49 14.04 -0.62 8.46
CA ASN A 49 15.32 -1.13 7.96
C ASN A 49 15.31 -1.23 6.42
N GLN A 50 16.34 -0.68 5.78
CA GLN A 50 16.54 -0.70 4.32
C GLN A 50 16.60 -2.12 3.70
N ALA A 51 16.95 -3.14 4.50
CA ALA A 51 16.98 -4.54 4.09
C ALA A 51 15.78 -5.34 4.66
N GLY A 52 14.76 -4.66 5.21
CA GLY A 52 13.53 -5.25 5.73
C GLY A 52 12.49 -5.50 4.64
N VAL A 53 11.38 -6.16 5.00
CA VAL A 53 10.31 -6.49 4.05
C VAL A 53 9.70 -5.24 3.43
N LEU A 54 9.43 -4.19 4.21
CA LEU A 54 8.76 -2.98 3.74
C LEU A 54 9.62 -2.17 2.77
N ALA A 55 10.90 -1.97 3.07
CA ALA A 55 11.85 -1.33 2.16
C ALA A 55 12.01 -2.14 0.87
N ASN A 56 12.04 -3.47 0.98
CA ASN A 56 12.04 -4.32 -0.19
C ASN A 56 10.77 -4.21 -1.00
N THR A 57 9.58 -4.14 -0.42
CA THR A 57 8.34 -3.90 -1.19
C THR A 57 8.37 -2.56 -1.94
N LEU A 58 9.07 -1.55 -1.40
CA LEU A 58 9.11 -0.19 -1.94
C LEU A 58 10.20 0.10 -2.99
N LYS A 59 11.04 -0.85 -3.44
CA LYS A 59 12.07 -0.49 -4.44
C LYS A 59 11.56 0.24 -5.69
N PRO A 60 10.39 -0.04 -6.29
CA PRO A 60 9.92 0.67 -7.48
C PRO A 60 9.65 2.15 -7.18
N TYR A 61 9.31 2.47 -5.92
CA TYR A 61 9.20 3.83 -5.41
C TYR A 61 10.57 4.51 -5.27
N PHE A 62 11.60 3.78 -4.83
CA PHE A 62 12.96 4.31 -4.70
C PHE A 62 13.67 4.48 -6.04
N GLU A 63 13.70 3.42 -6.86
CA GLU A 63 14.47 3.29 -8.10
C GLU A 63 13.86 4.07 -9.27
N LYS A 64 12.52 4.16 -9.33
CA LYS A 64 11.79 4.91 -10.37
C LYS A 64 12.26 4.55 -11.79
N SER A 65 12.48 3.27 -12.05
CA SER A 65 12.91 2.78 -13.36
C SER A 65 11.92 3.19 -14.47
N PRO A 66 12.36 3.32 -15.74
CA PRO A 66 11.46 3.61 -16.85
C PRO A 66 10.35 2.57 -17.01
N ASP A 67 10.56 1.33 -16.59
CA ASP A 67 9.60 0.23 -16.73
C ASP A 67 8.62 0.11 -15.57
N SER A 68 8.93 0.70 -14.41
CA SER A 68 8.05 0.72 -13.25
C SER A 68 7.10 1.93 -13.23
N ALA A 69 6.05 1.82 -12.42
CA ALA A 69 5.16 2.92 -12.09
C ALA A 69 4.77 2.87 -10.61
N PHE A 70 4.46 4.03 -10.02
CA PHE A 70 3.83 4.08 -8.72
C PHE A 70 2.89 5.27 -8.54
N ILE A 71 1.96 5.12 -7.60
CA ILE A 71 1.11 6.19 -7.04
C ILE A 71 1.16 6.04 -5.52
N ALA A 72 1.63 7.08 -4.82
CA ALA A 72 1.55 7.19 -3.38
C ALA A 72 0.45 8.17 -2.98
N TYR A 73 -0.43 7.75 -2.08
CA TYR A 73 -1.53 8.53 -1.56
C TYR A 73 -1.57 8.48 -0.03
N ASN A 74 -1.87 9.61 0.60
CA ASN A 74 -1.92 9.72 2.05
C ASN A 74 -2.68 11.00 2.42
N ASP A 75 -3.75 10.91 3.21
CA ASP A 75 -4.49 12.08 3.71
C ASP A 75 -3.69 12.91 4.73
N GLN A 76 -2.57 12.37 5.21
CA GLN A 76 -1.62 13.03 6.10
C GLN A 76 -0.21 12.88 5.50
N MET A 77 -0.01 13.40 4.28
CA MET A 77 1.26 13.31 3.56
C MET A 77 2.41 14.03 4.33
N PRO A 78 3.70 13.78 3.97
CA PRO A 78 4.83 14.31 4.73
C PRO A 78 4.83 15.82 4.93
N SER A 79 4.37 16.58 3.92
CA SER A 79 4.39 18.04 3.89
C SER A 79 3.19 18.70 4.55
N CYS A 80 1.97 18.16 4.41
CA CYS A 80 0.77 18.68 5.06
C CYS A 80 -0.40 17.67 5.06
N ASN A 81 -1.52 18.04 5.68
CA ASN A 81 -2.74 17.24 5.67
C ASN A 81 -3.62 17.59 4.47
N ALA A 82 -4.31 16.59 3.93
CA ALA A 82 -5.28 16.76 2.87
C ALA A 82 -6.52 17.54 3.36
N LEU A 83 -7.19 18.22 2.42
CA LEU A 83 -8.48 18.86 2.67
C LEU A 83 -9.56 17.81 2.98
N GLN A 84 -10.61 18.22 3.68
CA GLN A 84 -11.70 17.34 4.13
C GLN A 84 -12.43 16.59 3.00
N GLN A 85 -12.34 17.09 1.76
CA GLN A 85 -12.95 16.43 0.61
C GLN A 85 -12.28 15.10 0.24
N TYR A 86 -11.02 14.89 0.63
CA TYR A 86 -10.28 13.65 0.33
C TYR A 86 -10.62 12.53 1.32
N GLY A 87 -10.59 11.29 0.85
CA GLY A 87 -10.82 10.14 1.71
C GLY A 87 -9.69 9.90 2.69
N HIS A 88 -10.02 9.49 3.91
CA HIS A 88 -9.08 9.07 4.95
C HIS A 88 -8.48 7.71 4.59
N SER A 89 -7.46 7.76 3.75
CA SER A 89 -6.87 6.59 3.12
C SER A 89 -5.40 6.84 2.84
N LYS A 90 -4.60 5.79 2.98
CA LYS A 90 -3.15 5.84 2.76
C LYS A 90 -2.69 4.56 2.09
N GLY A 91 -1.73 4.68 1.18
CA GLY A 91 -1.15 3.54 0.50
C GLY A 91 -0.19 3.91 -0.62
N VAL A 92 0.45 2.89 -1.15
CA VAL A 92 1.32 2.96 -2.33
C VAL A 92 0.91 1.85 -3.29
N VAL A 93 0.53 2.23 -4.50
CA VAL A 93 0.32 1.29 -5.60
C VAL A 93 1.58 1.32 -6.45
N MET A 94 2.16 0.16 -6.73
CA MET A 94 3.35 -0.01 -7.56
C MET A 94 3.05 -1.02 -8.65
N MET A 95 3.71 -0.89 -9.79
CA MET A 95 3.47 -1.79 -10.92
C MET A 95 4.74 -1.99 -11.72
N ASP A 96 4.89 -3.22 -12.21
CA ASP A 96 5.82 -3.61 -13.26
C ASP A 96 5.03 -4.16 -14.47
N LYS A 97 5.68 -4.91 -15.35
CA LYS A 97 5.06 -5.48 -16.55
C LYS A 97 3.94 -6.48 -16.22
N ASP A 98 4.12 -7.28 -15.18
CA ASP A 98 3.34 -8.48 -14.93
C ASP A 98 2.43 -8.32 -13.69
N ASN A 99 2.81 -7.46 -12.75
CA ASN A 99 2.16 -7.33 -11.45
C ASN A 99 1.81 -5.89 -11.09
N VAL A 100 0.75 -5.75 -10.30
CA VAL A 100 0.41 -4.56 -9.52
C VAL A 100 0.48 -4.95 -8.05
N VAL A 101 1.32 -4.24 -7.30
CA VAL A 101 1.45 -4.39 -5.85
C VAL A 101 0.72 -3.23 -5.19
N TRP A 102 -0.22 -3.53 -4.30
CA TRP A 102 -0.95 -2.53 -3.53
C TRP A 102 -0.60 -2.66 -2.05
N LEU A 103 0.14 -1.68 -1.54
CA LEU A 103 0.52 -1.55 -0.14
C LEU A 103 -0.42 -0.56 0.55
N LEU A 104 -1.37 -1.05 1.33
CA LEU A 104 -2.23 -0.25 2.19
C LEU A 104 -1.58 -0.09 3.57
N HIS A 105 -1.77 1.06 4.22
CA HIS A 105 -1.23 1.27 5.55
C HIS A 105 -1.98 2.33 6.37
N SER A 106 -1.68 2.37 7.68
CA SER A 106 -2.21 3.39 8.60
C SER A 106 -1.22 4.53 8.88
N THR A 107 0.05 4.41 8.47
CA THR A 107 1.14 5.32 8.86
C THR A 107 1.02 6.72 8.23
N PRO A 108 0.81 7.79 9.03
CA PRO A 108 0.88 9.17 8.54
C PRO A 108 2.30 9.50 8.07
N LYS A 109 2.43 10.44 7.13
CA LYS A 109 3.70 10.90 6.54
C LYS A 109 4.51 9.82 5.84
N PHE A 110 3.90 8.70 5.46
CA PHE A 110 4.57 7.61 4.77
C PHE A 110 4.22 7.57 3.28
N PRO A 111 5.18 7.23 2.40
CA PRO A 111 6.63 7.29 2.65
C PRO A 111 7.09 8.73 2.93
N GLU A 112 8.04 8.90 3.86
CA GLU A 112 8.56 10.24 4.25
C GLU A 112 9.65 10.70 3.30
N GLY A 113 10.67 9.87 3.09
CA GLY A 113 11.74 10.09 2.14
C GLY A 113 11.65 9.21 0.89
N ASP A 114 12.51 9.53 -0.08
CA ASP A 114 12.57 8.91 -1.40
C ASP A 114 13.59 7.77 -1.51
N GLU A 115 14.25 7.44 -0.41
CA GLU A 115 15.33 6.47 -0.35
C GLU A 115 15.07 5.40 0.72
N SER A 116 15.66 4.22 0.51
CA SER A 116 15.47 3.06 1.40
C SER A 116 15.96 3.27 2.85
N ASN A 117 16.79 4.28 3.09
CA ASN A 117 17.34 4.62 4.41
C ASN A 117 16.54 5.71 5.16
N ASN A 118 15.55 6.35 4.52
CA ASN A 118 14.79 7.48 5.09
C ASN A 118 13.28 7.43 4.79
N PHE A 119 12.78 6.33 4.21
CA PHE A 119 11.38 6.19 3.80
C PHE A 119 10.36 6.13 4.94
N TYR A 120 10.76 5.68 6.14
CA TYR A 120 9.85 5.45 7.26
C TYR A 120 9.89 6.63 8.25
N PRO A 121 8.75 7.26 8.58
CA PRO A 121 8.74 8.44 9.44
C PRO A 121 9.00 8.12 10.90
N GLU A 122 9.83 8.94 11.56
CA GLU A 122 10.11 8.81 13.00
C GLU A 122 8.82 8.97 13.84
N SER A 123 7.87 9.81 13.41
CA SER A 123 6.56 9.94 14.07
C SER A 123 5.77 8.63 14.09
N GLY A 124 6.05 7.71 13.15
CA GLY A 124 5.48 6.37 13.11
C GLY A 124 5.91 5.46 14.26
N LYS A 125 6.87 5.86 15.10
CA LYS A 125 7.31 5.12 16.30
C LYS A 125 6.25 5.04 17.39
N ARG A 126 5.51 6.13 17.63
CA ARG A 126 4.63 6.30 18.79
C ARG A 126 3.51 5.25 18.85
N TYR A 127 2.72 5.15 17.78
CA TYR A 127 1.55 4.28 17.74
C TYR A 127 1.82 2.99 16.97
N ALA A 128 0.96 2.00 17.19
CA ALA A 128 0.93 0.81 16.36
C ALA A 128 0.55 1.18 14.92
N GLN A 129 1.11 0.47 13.95
CA GLN A 129 0.79 0.67 12.54
C GLN A 129 0.56 -0.67 11.85
N ILE A 130 -0.38 -0.71 10.93
CA ILE A 130 -0.63 -1.88 10.09
C ILE A 130 -0.25 -1.56 8.64
N PHE A 131 0.34 -2.53 7.98
CA PHE A 131 0.60 -2.55 6.56
C PHE A 131 0.02 -3.84 5.99
N MET A 132 -0.65 -3.73 4.86
CA MET A 132 -1.19 -4.86 4.12
C MET A 132 -0.71 -4.73 2.68
N CYS A 133 -0.06 -5.77 2.17
CA CYS A 133 0.45 -5.77 0.81
C CYS A 133 -0.24 -6.89 0.04
N VAL A 134 -0.86 -6.52 -1.08
CA VAL A 134 -1.50 -7.46 -2.00
C VAL A 134 -0.80 -7.39 -3.34
N THR A 135 -0.42 -8.54 -3.88
CA THR A 135 0.06 -8.67 -5.26
C THR A 135 -1.09 -9.13 -6.13
N LEU A 136 -1.35 -8.40 -7.21
CA LEU A 136 -2.40 -8.64 -8.20
C LEU A 136 -1.78 -8.75 -9.59
N PRO A 137 -2.41 -9.48 -10.53
CA PRO A 137 -2.01 -9.44 -11.93
C PRO A 137 -2.14 -8.02 -12.51
N SER A 138 -1.28 -7.67 -13.47
CA SER A 138 -1.24 -6.33 -14.06
C SER A 138 -2.53 -5.89 -14.76
N ASP A 139 -3.41 -6.82 -15.14
CA ASP A 139 -4.74 -6.55 -15.70
C ASP A 139 -5.70 -5.86 -14.70
N LYS A 140 -5.41 -5.93 -13.39
CA LYS A 140 -6.21 -5.27 -12.34
C LYS A 140 -5.85 -3.80 -12.14
N SER A 141 -4.83 -3.27 -12.81
CA SER A 141 -4.38 -1.87 -12.60
C SER A 141 -5.49 -0.84 -12.80
N ALA A 142 -6.33 -1.00 -13.83
CA ALA A 142 -7.46 -0.11 -14.10
C ALA A 142 -8.49 -0.13 -12.95
N GLN A 143 -8.75 -1.30 -12.35
CA GLN A 143 -9.67 -1.44 -11.22
C GLN A 143 -9.12 -0.79 -9.95
N ILE A 144 -7.80 -0.82 -9.75
CA ILE A 144 -7.14 -0.10 -8.65
C ILE A 144 -7.20 1.41 -8.90
N GLY A 145 -6.90 1.86 -10.12
CA GLY A 145 -7.02 3.26 -10.50
C GLY A 145 -8.43 3.82 -10.30
N LYS A 146 -9.46 3.04 -10.63
CA LYS A 146 -10.86 3.39 -10.34
C LYS A 146 -11.14 3.45 -8.84
N HIS A 147 -10.62 2.51 -8.05
CA HIS A 147 -10.78 2.55 -6.59
C HIS A 147 -10.21 3.83 -5.97
N LEU A 148 -8.99 4.23 -6.36
CA LEU A 148 -8.38 5.46 -5.87
C LEU A 148 -9.24 6.70 -6.19
N LYS A 149 -9.90 6.72 -7.35
CA LYS A 149 -10.86 7.78 -7.71
C LYS A 149 -12.13 7.71 -6.84
N ASP A 150 -12.68 6.52 -6.66
CA ASP A 150 -13.93 6.30 -5.93
C ASP A 150 -13.79 6.67 -4.43
N ILE A 151 -12.62 6.46 -3.82
CA ILE A 151 -12.33 6.88 -2.43
C ILE A 151 -11.84 8.34 -2.33
N ASN A 152 -11.71 9.05 -3.47
CA ASN A 152 -11.05 10.35 -3.59
C ASN A 152 -9.71 10.39 -2.83
N ALA A 153 -8.80 9.48 -3.19
CA ALA A 153 -7.50 9.35 -2.55
C ALA A 153 -6.66 10.63 -2.73
N HIS A 154 -6.01 11.08 -1.67
CA HIS A 154 -5.08 12.21 -1.76
C HIS A 154 -3.72 11.77 -2.31
N ILE A 155 -3.56 11.76 -3.63
CA ILE A 155 -2.31 11.42 -4.30
C ILE A 155 -1.32 12.56 -4.14
N PHE A 156 -0.17 12.28 -3.51
CA PHE A 156 0.88 13.29 -3.29
C PHE A 156 2.15 13.03 -4.09
N LYS A 157 2.35 11.80 -4.59
CA LYS A 157 3.51 11.45 -5.41
C LYS A 157 3.16 10.38 -6.44
N LYS A 158 3.78 10.46 -7.62
CA LYS A 158 3.57 9.49 -8.71
C LYS A 158 4.79 9.40 -9.62
N HIS A 159 4.92 8.26 -10.28
CA HIS A 159 5.90 7.98 -11.33
C HIS A 159 5.22 7.12 -12.40
N ASN A 160 5.32 7.52 -13.67
CA ASN A 160 4.64 6.88 -14.81
C ASN A 160 3.16 6.50 -14.53
N PRO A 161 2.32 7.41 -13.98
CA PRO A 161 0.97 7.09 -13.53
C PRO A 161 0.05 6.59 -14.66
N GLU A 162 0.34 6.93 -15.91
CA GLU A 162 -0.38 6.47 -17.10
C GLU A 162 -0.29 4.95 -17.30
N LYS A 163 0.76 4.28 -16.81
CA LYS A 163 0.87 2.81 -16.83
C LYS A 163 -0.10 2.14 -15.85
N LEU A 164 -0.36 2.80 -14.71
CA LEU A 164 -1.26 2.35 -13.65
C LEU A 164 -2.72 2.73 -13.95
N LEU A 165 -2.96 3.99 -14.31
CA LEU A 165 -4.27 4.58 -14.54
C LEU A 165 -4.74 4.33 -15.99
N LYS A 166 -4.66 3.06 -16.42
CA LYS A 166 -5.26 2.65 -17.69
C LYS A 166 -6.73 3.02 -17.67
N LYS A 167 -7.23 3.54 -18.80
CA LYS A 167 -8.64 3.91 -18.93
C LYS A 167 -9.47 2.65 -18.68
N ASP A 168 -10.33 2.70 -17.66
CA ASP A 168 -11.29 1.63 -17.44
C ASP A 168 -12.28 1.66 -18.60
N SER A 169 -12.21 0.66 -19.48
CA SER A 169 -13.13 0.52 -20.62
C SER A 169 -14.51 0.01 -20.19
N SER A 170 -14.70 -0.35 -18.91
CA SER A 170 -15.99 -0.77 -18.40
C SER A 170 -16.88 0.47 -18.18
N ASN A 171 -18.03 0.50 -18.85
CA ASN A 171 -19.05 1.54 -18.65
C ASN A 171 -19.84 1.35 -17.34
N ILE A 172 -19.27 0.66 -16.35
CA ILE A 172 -19.97 0.29 -15.12
C ILE A 172 -19.91 1.48 -14.16
N LYS A 173 -20.96 2.31 -14.20
CA LYS A 173 -21.20 3.35 -13.20
C LYS A 173 -21.64 2.68 -11.89
N ARG A 174 -20.70 2.48 -10.97
CA ARG A 174 -21.01 1.93 -9.62
C ARG A 174 -21.51 3.06 -8.71
N THR A 175 -22.67 2.86 -8.11
CA THR A 175 -23.15 3.71 -7.02
C THR A 175 -22.41 3.34 -5.74
N LEU A 176 -21.92 4.34 -5.00
CA LEU A 176 -21.29 4.14 -3.69
C LEU A 176 -22.38 3.98 -2.60
N PRO A 177 -22.18 3.18 -1.54
CA PRO A 177 -21.05 2.28 -1.32
C PRO A 177 -21.17 0.97 -2.12
N TYR A 178 -20.05 0.31 -2.37
CA TYR A 178 -20.03 -1.03 -2.96
C TYR A 178 -18.89 -1.88 -2.37
N HIS A 179 -18.95 -3.19 -2.61
CA HIS A 179 -17.85 -4.11 -2.36
C HIS A 179 -17.60 -4.99 -3.58
N GLU A 180 -16.39 -5.50 -3.72
CA GLU A 180 -15.99 -6.35 -4.84
C GLU A 180 -14.92 -7.34 -4.38
N ASP A 181 -15.12 -8.61 -4.72
CA ASP A 181 -14.13 -9.64 -4.46
C ASP A 181 -13.00 -9.57 -5.49
N LEU A 182 -11.77 -9.69 -4.99
CA LEU A 182 -10.55 -9.71 -5.77
C LEU A 182 -9.76 -10.98 -5.44
N LEU A 183 -8.99 -11.44 -6.43
CA LEU A 183 -8.12 -12.60 -6.30
C LEU A 183 -6.67 -12.12 -6.41
N SER A 184 -5.85 -12.36 -5.38
CA SER A 184 -4.42 -12.09 -5.44
C SER A 184 -3.71 -13.03 -6.41
N SER A 185 -2.52 -12.66 -6.86
CA SER A 185 -1.67 -13.53 -7.69
C SER A 185 -1.33 -14.86 -7.01
N GLY A 186 -1.37 -14.90 -5.67
CA GLY A 186 -1.19 -16.12 -4.87
C GLY A 186 -2.48 -16.93 -4.66
N GLY A 187 -3.59 -16.60 -5.33
CA GLY A 187 -4.85 -17.33 -5.26
C GLY A 187 -5.70 -17.04 -4.01
N LEU A 188 -5.32 -16.05 -3.20
CA LEU A 188 -6.12 -15.66 -2.03
C LEU A 188 -7.24 -14.71 -2.45
N LYS A 189 -8.47 -15.05 -2.10
CA LYS A 189 -9.64 -14.19 -2.30
C LYS A 189 -9.76 -13.19 -1.15
N PHE A 190 -9.97 -11.93 -1.47
CA PHE A 190 -10.22 -10.86 -0.50
C PHE A 190 -11.30 -9.90 -1.02
N THR A 191 -12.03 -9.25 -0.12
CA THR A 191 -13.13 -8.34 -0.49
C THR A 191 -12.68 -6.90 -0.29
N ARG A 192 -12.80 -6.09 -1.33
CA ARG A 192 -12.52 -4.65 -1.25
C ARG A 192 -13.80 -3.88 -1.01
N PHE A 193 -13.86 -3.11 0.08
CA PHE A 193 -14.98 -2.24 0.41
C PHE A 193 -14.71 -0.79 0.01
N VAL A 194 -15.72 -0.12 -0.59
CA VAL A 194 -15.66 1.29 -0.98
C VAL A 194 -16.84 2.03 -0.38
N LYS A 195 -16.54 2.97 0.52
CA LYS A 195 -17.54 3.78 1.23
C LYS A 195 -17.72 5.14 0.54
N GLN A 196 -18.88 5.78 0.78
CA GLN A 196 -19.05 7.19 0.47
C GLN A 196 -18.17 8.04 1.40
N ILE A 197 -17.68 9.18 0.90
CA ILE A 197 -16.94 10.14 1.72
C ILE A 197 -17.93 10.83 2.65
N SER A 198 -17.68 10.77 3.96
CA SER A 198 -18.56 11.41 4.94
C SER A 198 -18.59 12.92 4.75
N LYS A 199 -19.80 13.50 4.80
CA LYS A 199 -19.99 14.96 4.74
C LYS A 199 -19.58 15.68 6.04
N LYS A 200 -19.36 14.95 7.15
CA LYS A 200 -18.94 15.48 8.46
C LYS A 200 -17.82 14.60 9.04
N ARG A 201 -16.78 15.23 9.62
CA ARG A 201 -15.83 14.50 10.47
C ARG A 201 -16.54 14.12 11.76
N ASP A 202 -16.43 12.87 12.15
CA ASP A 202 -16.84 12.45 13.49
C ASP A 202 -15.98 13.19 14.53
N PRO A 203 -16.57 13.88 15.53
CA PRO A 203 -15.81 14.56 16.57
C PRO A 203 -14.87 13.63 17.37
N GLU A 204 -15.11 12.31 17.35
CA GLU A 204 -14.27 11.31 18.03
C GLU A 204 -13.11 10.79 17.18
N GLY A 205 -12.98 11.21 15.92
CA GLY A 205 -11.86 10.81 15.06
C GLY A 205 -11.86 9.33 14.63
N GLU A 206 -12.86 8.54 15.02
CA GLU A 206 -13.08 7.18 14.50
C GLU A 206 -13.66 7.24 13.09
N ILE A 207 -12.78 7.53 12.13
CA ILE A 207 -13.08 7.21 10.74
C ILE A 207 -12.44 5.85 10.53
N SER A 208 -13.28 4.82 10.57
CA SER A 208 -12.89 3.46 10.17
C SER A 208 -12.05 3.59 8.91
N ALA A 209 -10.78 3.20 8.96
CA ALA A 209 -10.06 3.02 7.71
C ALA A 209 -10.92 2.10 6.84
N SER A 210 -10.97 2.37 5.54
CA SER A 210 -11.49 1.39 4.59
C SER A 210 -10.56 0.18 4.63
N PHE A 211 -10.73 -0.67 5.64
CA PHE A 211 -10.08 -1.95 5.73
C PHE A 211 -10.76 -2.85 4.71
N ILE A 212 -9.91 -3.46 3.87
CA ILE A 212 -10.23 -4.64 3.07
C ILE A 212 -10.74 -5.73 4.01
#